data_AF-A0AAN6MMG3-F1
#
_entry.id   AF-A0AAN6MMG3-F1
#
_cell.length_a   1.000
_cell.length_b   1.000
_cell.length_c   1.000
_cell.angle_alpha   90.00
_cell.angle_beta   90.00
_cell.angle_gamma   90.00
#
_symmetry.space_group_name_H-M   'P 1'
#
loop_
_entity.id
_entity.type
_entity.pdbx_description
1 polymer ?
#
loop_
_entity_poly.entity_id
_entity_poly.type
_entity_poly.pdbx_seq_one_letter_code
_entity_poly.pdbx_strand_id
1 'polypeptide(L)'
;MSVQAGSIIGANIYQDSDKPLYKTGNQNLVIINVLVIGAFLFAKFYYVWRNKRRDKVWNAMTEQERRDYVRNTKLTGSRRLDFRFAH
;
A
#
# COMPACT_ATOMS: atom_id res chain seq x y z
N MET A 1 -11.88 12.46 -5.89
CA MET A 1 -13.21 12.30 -5.24
C MET A 1 -13.13 11.72 -3.82
N SER A 2 -12.06 11.04 -3.41
CA SER A 2 -11.95 10.50 -2.03
C SER A 2 -11.84 11.55 -0.92
N VAL A 3 -11.38 12.77 -1.23
CA VAL A 3 -11.20 13.86 -0.25
C VAL A 3 -12.55 14.34 0.30
N GLN A 4 -13.60 14.37 -0.54
CA GLN A 4 -14.95 14.78 -0.15
C GLN A 4 -15.60 13.75 0.79
N ALA A 5 -15.40 12.45 0.51
CA ALA A 5 -15.87 11.37 1.37
C ALA A 5 -15.24 11.44 2.77
N GLY A 6 -13.94 11.74 2.86
CA GLY A 6 -13.25 11.94 4.14
C GLY A 6 -13.82 13.10 4.95
N SER A 7 -14.17 14.20 4.29
CA SER A 7 -14.81 15.35 4.94
C SER A 7 -16.18 15.01 5.51
N ILE A 8 -16.99 14.23 4.78
CA ILE A 8 -18.32 13.79 5.24
C ILE A 8 -18.20 12.84 6.43
N ILE A 9 -17.29 11.87 6.36
CA ILE A 9 -17.04 10.92 7.46
C ILE A 9 -16.58 11.69 8.70
N GLY A 10 -15.59 12.59 8.55
CA GLY A 10 -15.04 13.40 9.64
C GLY A 10 -16.09 14.23 10.36
N ALA A 11 -17.01 14.85 9.62
CA ALA A 11 -18.12 15.63 10.19
C ALA A 11 -19.11 14.80 11.02
N ASN A 12 -19.14 13.47 10.85
CA ASN A 12 -20.09 12.56 11.51
C ASN A 12 -19.43 11.65 12.57
N ILE A 13 -18.15 11.83 12.88
CA ILE A 13 -17.43 11.03 13.90
C ILE A 13 -18.00 11.29 15.30
N TYR A 14 -18.28 12.54 15.62
CA TYR A 14 -18.85 12.94 16.90
C TYR A 14 -20.36 13.13 16.74
N GLN A 15 -21.13 12.30 17.45
CA GLN A 15 -22.58 12.33 17.42
C GLN A 15 -23.15 12.74 18.76
N ASP A 16 -24.29 13.44 18.72
CA ASP A 16 -24.98 13.93 19.91
C ASP A 16 -25.41 12.80 20.86
N SER A 17 -25.65 11.60 20.34
CA SER A 17 -25.97 10.39 21.10
C SER A 17 -24.83 9.90 22.00
N ASP A 18 -23.59 10.31 21.74
CA ASP A 18 -22.37 9.90 22.46
C ASP A 18 -21.88 11.00 23.43
N LYS A 19 -22.64 12.09 23.60
CA LYS A 19 -22.36 13.14 24.59
C LYS A 19 -22.44 12.61 26.02
N PRO A 20 -21.68 13.19 26.98
CA PRO A 20 -20.71 14.28 26.81
C PRO A 20 -19.27 13.81 26.57
N LEU A 21 -18.98 12.52 26.77
CA LEU A 21 -17.60 11.99 26.77
C LEU A 21 -17.14 11.49 25.39
N TYR A 22 -18.06 11.27 24.46
CA TYR A 22 -17.80 10.84 23.08
C TYR A 22 -16.91 9.60 22.98
N LYS A 23 -17.23 8.54 23.73
CA LYS A 23 -16.39 7.34 23.83
C LYS A 23 -16.31 6.61 22.49
N THR A 24 -17.43 6.50 21.79
CA THR A 24 -17.52 5.85 20.47
C THR A 24 -16.76 6.66 19.41
N GLY A 25 -16.93 7.98 19.38
CA GLY A 25 -16.20 8.85 18.46
C GLY A 25 -14.67 8.73 18.63
N ASN A 26 -14.19 8.76 19.87
CA ASN A 26 -12.77 8.62 20.18
C ASN A 26 -12.24 7.21 19.86
N GLN A 27 -13.01 6.16 20.15
CA GLN A 27 -12.65 4.79 19.77
C GLN A 27 -12.51 4.64 18.25
N ASN A 28 -13.42 5.24 17.48
CA ASN A 28 -13.35 5.22 16.01
C ASN A 28 -12.08 5.90 15.50
N LEU A 29 -11.67 7.02 16.10
CA LEU A 29 -10.41 7.69 15.74
C LEU A 29 -9.18 6.81 16.02
N VAL A 30 -9.18 6.07 17.13
CA VAL A 30 -8.09 5.12 17.43
C VAL A 30 -8.08 3.98 16.42
N ILE A 31 -9.24 3.41 16.09
CA ILE A 31 -9.36 2.35 15.08
C ILE A 31 -8.82 2.83 13.73
N ILE A 32 -9.21 4.03 13.29
CA ILE A 32 -8.72 4.62 12.03
C ILE A 32 -7.19 4.76 12.06
N ASN A 33 -6.61 5.26 13.15
CA ASN A 33 -5.16 5.38 13.28
C ASN A 33 -4.46 4.02 13.18
N VAL A 34 -4.96 3.00 13.90
CA VAL A 34 -4.40 1.65 13.85
C VAL A 34 -4.49 1.07 12.43
N LEU A 35 -5.61 1.28 11.73
CA LEU A 35 -5.78 0.85 10.34
C LEU A 35 -4.79 1.54 9.39
N VAL A 36 -4.53 2.84 9.57
CA VAL A 36 -3.55 3.59 8.77
C VAL A 36 -2.13 3.06 9.00
N ILE A 37 -1.74 2.83 10.26
CA ILE A 37 -0.45 2.23 10.59
C ILE A 37 -0.34 0.84 9.94
N GLY A 38 -1.38 0.01 10.07
CA GLY A 38 -1.46 -1.30 9.45
C GLY A 38 -1.32 -1.23 7.92
N ALA A 39 -1.95 -0.27 7.27
CA ALA A 39 -1.87 -0.07 5.82
C ALA A 39 -0.43 0.26 5.37
N PHE A 40 0.29 1.11 6.11
CA PHE A 40 1.69 1.41 5.80
C PHE A 40 2.61 0.21 6.00
N LEU A 41 2.45 -0.53 7.10
CA LEU A 41 3.21 -1.76 7.35
C LEU A 41 2.93 -2.80 6.27
N PHE A 42 1.67 -2.96 5.89
CA PHE A 42 1.25 -3.87 4.81
C PHE A 42 1.86 -3.46 3.47
N ALA A 43 1.83 -2.17 3.12
CA ALA A 43 2.42 -1.67 1.88
C ALA A 43 3.94 -1.95 1.81
N LYS A 44 4.66 -1.67 2.92
CA LYS A 44 6.09 -1.98 3.02
C LYS A 44 6.36 -3.47 2.87
N PHE A 45 5.62 -4.31 3.60
CA PHE A 45 5.75 -5.76 3.50
C PHE A 45 5.50 -6.25 2.07
N TYR A 46 4.44 -5.75 1.44
CA TYR A 46 4.08 -6.09 0.07
C TYR A 46 5.21 -5.72 -0.92
N TYR A 47 5.79 -4.53 -0.79
CA TYR A 47 6.90 -4.10 -1.65
C TYR A 47 8.16 -4.95 -1.45
N VAL A 48 8.55 -5.23 -0.19
CA VAL A 48 9.67 -6.13 0.12
C VAL A 48 9.44 -7.51 -0.50
N TRP A 49 8.27 -8.10 -0.27
CA TRP A 49 7.92 -9.43 -0.76
C TRP A 49 7.92 -9.47 -2.30
N ARG A 50 7.35 -8.44 -2.94
CA ARG A 50 7.29 -8.34 -4.39
C ARG A 50 8.69 -8.24 -4.99
N ASN A 51 9.56 -7.41 -4.41
CA ASN A 51 10.96 -7.29 -4.82
C ASN A 51 11.70 -8.64 -4.67
N LYS A 52 11.58 -9.30 -3.52
CA LYS A 52 12.19 -10.63 -3.29
C LYS A 52 11.75 -11.67 -4.33
N ARG A 53 10.47 -11.72 -4.68
CA ARG A 53 9.98 -12.64 -5.72
C ARG A 53 10.58 -12.33 -7.08
N ARG A 54 10.74 -11.04 -7.42
CA ARG A 54 11.38 -10.61 -8.66
C ARG A 54 12.87 -10.93 -8.67
N ASP A 55 13.57 -10.70 -7.57
CA ASP A 55 14.98 -11.03 -7.42
C ASP A 55 15.22 -12.53 -7.61
N LYS A 56 14.36 -13.39 -7.04
CA LYS A 56 14.47 -14.85 -7.24
C LYS A 56 14.40 -15.23 -8.72
N VAL A 57 13.45 -14.65 -9.47
CA VAL A 57 13.30 -14.92 -10.91
C VAL A 57 14.46 -14.32 -11.71
N TRP A 58 14.84 -13.08 -11.41
CA TRP A 58 15.93 -12.39 -12.09
C TRP A 58 17.27 -13.10 -11.88
N ASN A 59 17.55 -13.54 -10.65
CA ASN A 59 18.79 -14.23 -10.30
C ASN A 59 18.87 -15.64 -10.91
N ALA A 60 17.73 -16.29 -11.14
CA ALA A 60 17.67 -17.56 -11.85
C ALA A 60 17.89 -17.43 -13.38
N MET A 61 17.71 -16.24 -13.96
CA MET A 61 17.96 -16.00 -15.38
C MET A 61 19.46 -15.86 -15.67
N THR A 62 19.87 -16.43 -16.80
CA THR A 62 21.19 -16.24 -17.40
C THR A 62 21.36 -14.82 -17.94
N GLU A 63 22.60 -14.41 -18.20
CA GLU A 63 22.89 -13.07 -18.71
C GLU A 63 22.27 -12.81 -20.10
N GLN A 64 22.19 -13.83 -20.95
CA GLN A 64 21.53 -13.73 -22.26
C GLN A 64 20.03 -13.51 -22.11
N GLU A 65 19.35 -14.27 -21.25
CA GLU A 65 17.92 -14.10 -20.98
C GLU A 65 17.59 -12.73 -20.38
N ARG A 66 18.44 -12.21 -19.48
CA ARG A 66 18.27 -10.86 -18.94
C ARG A 66 18.40 -9.79 -20.02
N ARG A 67 19.39 -9.92 -20.91
CA ARG A 67 19.57 -8.99 -22.04
C ARG A 67 18.39 -9.05 -23.00
N ASP A 68 17.89 -10.24 -23.29
CA ASP A 68 16.72 -10.42 -24.15
C ASP A 68 15.46 -9.83 -23.51
N TYR A 69 15.25 -10.08 -22.21
CA TYR A 69 14.15 -9.50 -21.44
C TYR A 69 14.16 -7.97 -21.51
N VAL A 70 15.30 -7.32 -21.28
CA VAL A 70 15.39 -5.85 -21.29
C VAL A 70 15.07 -5.27 -22.67
N ARG A 71 15.47 -5.95 -23.74
CA ARG A 71 15.28 -5.48 -25.13
C ARG A 71 13.86 -5.73 -25.65
N ASN A 72 13.26 -6.87 -25.30
CA ASN A 72 12.05 -7.37 -25.94
C ASN A 72 10.79 -7.35 -25.05
N THR A 73 10.91 -6.98 -23.77
CA THR A 73 9.75 -6.95 -22.87
C THR A 73 8.72 -5.89 -23.27
N LYS A 74 7.45 -6.29 -23.32
CA LYS A 74 6.30 -5.38 -23.52
C LYS A 74 5.80 -4.78 -22.21
N LEU A 75 6.36 -5.21 -21.07
CA LEU A 75 5.94 -4.74 -19.76
C LEU A 75 6.47 -3.33 -19.49
N THR A 76 5.64 -2.48 -18.89
CA THR A 76 5.97 -1.08 -18.60
C THR A 76 5.86 -0.76 -17.11
N GLY A 77 6.72 0.17 -16.68
CA GLY A 77 6.73 0.72 -15.31
C GLY A 77 6.84 -0.36 -14.23
N SER A 78 5.98 -0.26 -13.22
CA SER A 78 5.98 -1.12 -12.05
C SER A 78 5.73 -2.60 -12.35
N ARG A 79 5.30 -2.96 -13.56
CA ARG A 79 5.06 -4.35 -13.99
C ARG A 79 6.33 -5.07 -14.41
N ARG A 80 7.40 -4.36 -14.79
CA ARG A 80 8.65 -4.98 -15.24
C ARG A 80 9.34 -5.76 -14.12
N LEU A 81 10.16 -6.73 -14.50
CA LEU A 81 10.89 -7.62 -13.59
C LEU A 81 12.13 -6.95 -12.98
N ASP A 82 12.74 -6.01 -13.70
CA ASP A 82 13.87 -5.18 -13.27
C ASP A 82 13.43 -4.01 -12.37
N PHE A 83 12.13 -3.68 -12.34
CA PHE A 83 11.62 -2.64 -11.45
C PHE A 83 11.63 -3.07 -9.98
N ARG A 84 12.15 -2.20 -9.11
CA ARG A 84 12.14 -2.37 -7.65
C ARG A 84 11.32 -1.26 -7.00
N PHE A 85 10.38 -1.66 -6.14
CA PHE A 85 9.61 -0.72 -5.32
C PHE A 85 10.51 -0.17 -4.20
N ALA A 86 10.45 1.14 -3.94
CA ALA A 86 11.05 1.73 -2.75
C ALA A 86 10.22 1.34 -1.51
N HIS A 87 10.86 0.90 -0.43
CA HIS A 87 10.21 0.27 0.72
C HIS A 87 10.97 0.47 2.04
#